data_AF-A0A4S2FQ54-F1
#
_entry.id   AF-A0A4S2FQ54-F1
#
_cell.length_a   1.000
_cell.length_b   1.000
_cell.length_c   1.000
_cell.angle_alpha   90.00
_cell.angle_beta   90.00
_cell.angle_gamma   90.00
#
_symmetry.space_group_name_H-M   'P 1'
#
loop_
_entity.id
_entity.type
_entity.pdbx_description
1 polymer ?
#
loop_
_entity_poly.entity_id
_entity_poly.type
_entity_poly.pdbx_seq_one_letter_code
_entity_poly.pdbx_strand_id
1 'polypeptide(L)'
;MMSKLRNSLCVLCTALIFLCGCSNEPLKPIRSGEIWPDNNGEHINAHGGGVMYHDGTYYWFGENKCDTTSSAMVGVMCYSSRNLTDWKNEGVALAVVDDDSSDIARGCVLERPKVIYNAKTGKFVMWFHLELKGKGYSAARAGVAVSDTPTGPYRFIRSGRVNAGKLPADMDEQAVAVLDTLNAKNYEKWWTPEWTDAVNKGLIVKRDLDGGQMSRDMTLYVDEDGKAYHIYSSEENLTLQIAELSDDYLSHTGNYVRVAPAGHNEAPAIFKKDGTYWMITSGCTGWAPNEARMFSSSSIHGPWTQHPNPCVGPDSELTFGGQSTYILKVEGKKDAFIFMADIWRPKHPSDARYIWLPIQFKEGTPYVEWMNSWKLDFFR
;
A
#
# COMPACT_ATOMS: atom_id res chain seq x y z
N MET A 1 -50.45 -8.29 -72.84
CA MET A 1 -49.10 -8.74 -73.28
C MET A 1 -48.13 -8.27 -72.21
N MET A 2 -47.48 -9.23 -71.51
CA MET A 2 -46.38 -9.03 -70.53
C MET A 2 -46.72 -8.23 -69.25
N SER A 3 -46.16 -8.45 -68.07
CA SER A 3 -45.54 -9.58 -67.36
C SER A 3 -45.31 -9.10 -65.91
N LYS A 4 -45.38 -10.01 -64.94
CA LYS A 4 -45.05 -9.82 -63.52
C LYS A 4 -43.68 -9.15 -63.33
N LEU A 5 -43.49 -8.37 -62.24
CA LEU A 5 -42.45 -8.66 -61.24
C LEU A 5 -42.63 -7.84 -59.94
N ARG A 6 -42.68 -8.59 -58.83
CA ARG A 6 -42.42 -8.16 -57.45
C ARG A 6 -40.99 -7.65 -57.33
N ASN A 7 -40.75 -6.61 -56.52
CA ASN A 7 -39.46 -6.41 -55.87
C ASN A 7 -39.68 -6.06 -54.40
N SER A 8 -39.36 -7.02 -53.53
CA SER A 8 -39.19 -6.83 -52.10
C SER A 8 -37.84 -6.18 -51.86
N LEU A 9 -37.82 -5.01 -51.21
CA LEU A 9 -36.58 -4.37 -50.78
C LEU A 9 -36.19 -4.94 -49.42
N CYS A 10 -35.19 -5.83 -49.43
CA CYS A 10 -34.56 -6.37 -48.24
C CYS A 10 -33.60 -5.30 -47.68
N VAL A 11 -33.88 -4.75 -46.50
CA VAL A 11 -32.95 -3.85 -45.79
C VAL A 11 -31.89 -4.72 -45.14
N LEU A 12 -30.67 -4.70 -45.69
CA LEU A 12 -29.49 -5.34 -45.11
C LEU A 12 -28.96 -4.44 -43.99
N CYS A 13 -29.20 -4.80 -42.73
CA CYS A 13 -28.48 -4.22 -41.59
C CYS A 13 -27.05 -4.78 -41.56
N THR A 14 -26.08 -4.03 -42.05
CA THR A 14 -24.66 -4.32 -41.85
C THR A 14 -24.27 -3.95 -40.42
N ALA A 15 -24.25 -4.94 -39.53
CA ALA A 15 -23.61 -4.81 -38.22
C ALA A 15 -22.09 -4.73 -38.43
N LEU A 16 -21.50 -3.54 -38.23
CA LEU A 16 -20.06 -3.40 -38.07
C LEU A 16 -19.66 -4.05 -36.73
N ILE A 17 -19.21 -5.29 -36.78
CA ILE A 17 -18.50 -5.91 -35.68
C ILE A 17 -17.13 -5.23 -35.63
N PHE A 18 -16.94 -4.32 -34.67
CA PHE A 18 -15.61 -3.90 -34.25
C PHE A 18 -14.90 -5.13 -33.66
N LEU A 19 -14.14 -5.84 -34.49
CA LEU A 19 -13.10 -6.74 -34.03
C LEU A 19 -12.07 -5.88 -33.31
N CYS A 20 -12.24 -5.75 -31.99
CA CYS A 20 -11.20 -5.23 -31.11
C CYS A 20 -10.04 -6.22 -31.22
N GLY A 21 -9.07 -5.91 -32.08
CA GLY A 21 -7.88 -6.72 -32.24
C GLY A 21 -7.20 -6.84 -30.89
N CYS A 22 -7.19 -8.04 -30.32
CA CYS A 22 -6.23 -8.40 -29.30
C CYS A 22 -4.86 -8.30 -29.98
N SER A 23 -4.15 -7.20 -29.75
CA SER A 23 -2.75 -7.09 -30.15
C SER A 23 -1.98 -8.19 -29.40
N ASN A 24 -1.58 -9.24 -30.13
CA ASN A 24 -0.68 -10.30 -29.68
C ASN A 24 0.76 -9.77 -29.61
N GLU A 25 0.96 -8.61 -28.98
CA GLU A 25 2.30 -8.12 -28.69
C GLU A 25 2.94 -9.06 -27.66
N PRO A 26 4.19 -9.50 -27.88
CA PRO A 26 4.85 -10.40 -26.96
C PRO A 26 5.01 -9.72 -25.59
N LEU A 27 4.70 -10.47 -24.51
CA LEU A 27 4.87 -9.98 -23.15
C LEU A 27 6.31 -9.50 -22.93
N LYS A 28 6.44 -8.22 -22.57
CA LYS A 28 7.70 -7.62 -22.17
C LYS A 28 8.10 -8.16 -20.80
N PRO A 29 9.41 -8.34 -20.53
CA PRO A 29 9.85 -8.73 -19.21
C PRO A 29 9.81 -7.54 -18.24
N ILE A 30 9.50 -7.83 -16.98
CA ILE A 30 9.76 -6.96 -15.83
C ILE A 30 11.23 -7.14 -15.43
N ARG A 31 11.95 -6.03 -15.22
CA ARG A 31 13.38 -5.99 -14.92
C ARG A 31 13.62 -5.19 -13.64
N SER A 32 13.70 -5.90 -12.51
CA SER A 32 13.89 -5.29 -11.19
C SER A 32 15.22 -4.53 -11.10
N GLY A 33 15.19 -3.32 -10.54
CA GLY A 33 16.36 -2.45 -10.34
C GLY A 33 16.79 -1.61 -11.55
N GLU A 34 16.25 -1.86 -12.74
CA GLU A 34 16.54 -1.08 -13.94
C GLU A 34 15.72 0.23 -14.00
N ILE A 35 16.05 1.10 -14.97
CA ILE A 35 15.18 2.24 -15.32
C ILE A 35 13.93 1.67 -15.98
N TRP A 36 12.76 2.09 -15.50
CA TRP A 36 11.48 1.73 -16.09
C TRP A 36 10.82 2.98 -16.69
N PRO A 37 10.88 3.16 -18.03
CA PRO A 37 10.28 4.31 -18.68
C PRO A 37 8.76 4.14 -18.86
N ASP A 38 8.04 5.26 -18.79
CA ASP A 38 6.63 5.39 -19.18
C ASP A 38 6.48 5.59 -20.71
N ASN A 39 5.26 5.88 -21.15
CA ASN A 39 4.93 6.13 -22.55
C ASN A 39 5.52 7.42 -23.15
N ASN A 40 6.15 8.27 -22.35
CA ASN A 40 6.90 9.46 -22.78
C ASN A 40 8.41 9.21 -22.79
N GLY A 41 8.86 8.02 -22.38
CA GLY A 41 10.28 7.68 -22.23
C GLY A 41 10.90 8.16 -20.92
N GLU A 42 10.10 8.69 -19.99
CA GLU A 42 10.56 9.18 -18.70
C GLU A 42 10.51 8.07 -17.65
N HIS A 43 11.48 8.02 -16.74
CA HIS A 43 11.42 7.05 -15.65
C HIS A 43 10.15 7.26 -14.81
N ILE A 44 9.37 6.19 -14.61
CA ILE A 44 8.23 6.18 -13.71
C ILE A 44 8.67 6.68 -12.32
N ASN A 45 7.92 7.62 -11.76
CA ASN A 45 8.17 8.23 -10.45
C ASN A 45 6.92 8.05 -9.58
N ALA A 46 6.81 6.85 -8.99
CA ALA A 46 5.67 6.37 -8.21
C ALA A 46 6.16 5.48 -7.04
N HIS A 47 7.01 6.05 -6.20
CA HIS A 47 7.67 5.35 -5.10
C HIS A 47 6.75 5.13 -3.90
N GLY A 48 7.07 4.16 -3.03
CA GLY A 48 6.23 3.87 -1.86
C GLY A 48 4.83 3.34 -2.23
N GLY A 49 4.63 3.01 -3.51
CA GLY A 49 3.33 3.00 -4.14
C GLY A 49 2.49 1.75 -3.90
N GLY A 50 1.39 1.66 -4.64
CA GLY A 50 0.54 0.49 -4.76
C GLY A 50 -0.16 0.45 -6.11
N VAL A 51 -0.63 -0.73 -6.50
CA VAL A 51 -1.34 -0.92 -7.77
C VAL A 51 -2.76 -1.37 -7.49
N MET A 52 -3.73 -0.56 -7.92
CA MET A 52 -5.15 -0.89 -7.90
C MET A 52 -5.58 -1.42 -9.27
N TYR A 53 -6.37 -2.49 -9.31
CA TYR A 53 -7.05 -2.91 -10.54
C TYR A 53 -8.49 -2.41 -10.55
N HIS A 54 -8.94 -1.88 -11.70
CA HIS A 54 -10.32 -1.50 -11.93
C HIS A 54 -10.65 -1.59 -13.42
N ASP A 55 -11.75 -2.27 -13.77
CA ASP A 55 -12.30 -2.37 -15.13
C ASP A 55 -11.26 -2.69 -16.22
N GLY A 56 -10.48 -3.76 -16.03
CA GLY A 56 -9.50 -4.21 -17.02
C GLY A 56 -8.18 -3.44 -17.02
N THR A 57 -8.00 -2.49 -16.11
CA THR A 57 -6.82 -1.61 -16.07
C THR A 57 -6.20 -1.59 -14.67
N TYR A 58 -4.88 -1.67 -14.63
CA TYR A 58 -4.07 -1.46 -13.43
C TYR A 58 -3.67 0.01 -13.34
N TYR A 59 -3.74 0.58 -12.15
CA TYR A 59 -3.38 1.96 -11.83
C TYR A 59 -2.33 1.94 -10.72
N TRP A 60 -1.11 2.36 -11.06
CA TRP A 60 0.01 2.47 -10.13
C TRP A 60 0.05 3.89 -9.58
N PHE A 61 -0.20 4.01 -8.27
CA PHE A 61 -0.07 5.26 -7.53
C PHE A 61 1.19 5.24 -6.70
N GLY A 62 1.86 6.38 -6.59
CA GLY A 62 3.03 6.51 -5.74
C GLY A 62 3.46 7.95 -5.56
N GLU A 63 4.36 8.12 -4.62
CA GLU A 63 4.96 9.41 -4.30
C GLU A 63 5.74 9.94 -5.50
N ASN A 64 5.48 11.19 -5.87
CA ASN A 64 6.41 11.92 -6.69
C ASN A 64 7.60 12.36 -5.83
N LYS A 65 8.78 11.82 -6.09
CA LYS A 65 10.03 12.28 -5.49
C LYS A 65 10.70 13.31 -6.38
N CYS A 66 11.29 14.34 -5.76
CA CYS A 66 12.19 15.26 -6.44
C CYS A 66 13.64 14.81 -6.23
N ASP A 67 14.53 15.13 -7.18
CA ASP A 67 15.92 14.67 -7.10
C ASP A 67 16.70 15.23 -5.90
N THR A 68 16.27 16.37 -5.36
CA THR A 68 16.95 17.07 -4.28
C THR A 68 16.23 16.97 -2.93
N THR A 69 15.03 16.40 -2.88
CA THR A 69 14.24 16.32 -1.64
C THR A 69 13.21 15.19 -1.65
N SER A 70 13.00 14.58 -0.49
CA SER A 70 11.92 13.61 -0.25
C SER A 70 10.60 14.26 0.14
N SER A 71 10.58 15.58 0.40
CA SER A 71 9.34 16.32 0.68
C SER A 71 8.45 16.41 -0.55
N ALA A 72 7.13 16.40 -0.35
CA ALA A 72 6.15 16.43 -1.41
C ALA A 72 6.10 17.82 -2.06
N MET A 73 6.70 17.93 -3.25
CA MET A 73 6.63 19.15 -4.07
C MET A 73 5.55 19.06 -5.15
N VAL A 74 5.08 17.86 -5.50
CA VAL A 74 4.03 17.62 -6.49
C VAL A 74 2.85 16.90 -5.84
N GLY A 75 3.11 15.78 -5.16
CA GLY A 75 2.08 14.95 -4.51
C GLY A 75 2.16 13.51 -5.00
N VAL A 76 1.03 12.91 -5.37
CA VAL A 76 0.90 11.52 -5.81
C VAL A 76 0.73 11.46 -7.32
N MET A 77 1.59 10.69 -8.00
CA MET A 77 1.45 10.38 -9.43
C MET A 77 0.55 9.16 -9.65
N CYS A 78 -0.06 9.07 -10.83
CA CYS A 78 -0.76 7.88 -11.30
C CYS A 78 -0.24 7.46 -12.68
N TYR A 79 -0.06 6.15 -12.85
CA TYR A 79 0.25 5.52 -14.12
C TYR A 79 -0.77 4.41 -14.40
N SER A 80 -1.18 4.20 -15.65
CA SER A 80 -2.13 3.13 -16.02
C SER A 80 -1.50 2.10 -16.96
N SER A 81 -1.91 0.83 -16.83
CA SER A 81 -1.45 -0.26 -17.69
C SER A 81 -2.50 -1.37 -17.80
N ARG A 82 -2.56 -2.04 -18.96
CA ARG A 82 -3.36 -3.28 -19.13
C ARG A 82 -2.53 -4.55 -19.03
N ASN A 83 -1.21 -4.44 -19.03
CA ASN A 83 -0.28 -5.57 -19.13
C ASN A 83 0.87 -5.51 -18.10
N LEU A 84 0.80 -4.60 -17.14
CA LEU A 84 1.77 -4.38 -16.05
C LEU A 84 3.20 -4.04 -16.50
N THR A 85 3.42 -3.78 -17.79
CA THR A 85 4.76 -3.53 -18.35
C THR A 85 4.84 -2.22 -19.11
N ASP A 86 3.81 -1.92 -19.89
CA ASP A 86 3.64 -0.64 -20.59
C ASP A 86 2.79 0.30 -19.73
N TRP A 87 3.42 1.32 -19.17
CA TRP A 87 2.78 2.29 -18.28
C TRP A 87 2.55 3.62 -18.99
N LYS A 88 1.29 4.07 -18.99
CA LYS A 88 0.92 5.41 -19.41
C LYS A 88 0.93 6.35 -18.21
N ASN A 89 1.58 7.48 -18.32
CA ASN A 89 1.54 8.54 -17.32
C ASN A 89 0.17 9.24 -17.36
N GLU A 90 -0.60 9.13 -16.28
CA GLU A 90 -1.91 9.77 -16.13
C GLU A 90 -1.81 11.12 -15.40
N GLY A 91 -0.61 11.52 -14.97
CA GLY A 91 -0.34 12.78 -14.29
C GLY A 91 -0.54 12.71 -12.78
N VAL A 92 -0.78 13.87 -12.18
CA VAL A 92 -0.90 14.03 -10.72
C VAL A 92 -2.31 13.66 -10.27
N ALA A 93 -2.43 12.59 -9.48
CA ALA A 93 -3.68 12.13 -8.90
C ALA A 93 -4.10 12.97 -7.69
N LEU A 94 -3.17 13.26 -6.77
CA LEU A 94 -3.39 14.14 -5.62
C LEU A 94 -2.26 15.16 -5.56
N ALA A 95 -2.59 16.43 -5.77
CA ALA A 95 -1.61 17.52 -5.71
C ALA A 95 -1.46 18.07 -4.29
N VAL A 96 -0.24 18.42 -3.90
CA VAL A 96 -0.01 19.35 -2.78
C VAL A 96 -0.52 20.75 -3.14
N VAL A 97 -0.79 21.58 -2.13
CA VAL A 97 -1.36 22.91 -2.33
C VAL A 97 -0.41 24.02 -1.88
N ASP A 98 -0.46 25.17 -2.57
CA ASP A 98 0.28 26.39 -2.19
C ASP A 98 -0.49 27.20 -1.13
N ASP A 99 -0.78 26.55 -0.01
CA ASP A 99 -1.43 27.12 1.16
C ASP A 99 -0.85 26.50 2.43
N ASP A 100 -0.06 27.28 3.17
CA ASP A 100 0.62 26.81 4.39
C ASP A 100 -0.35 26.47 5.55
N SER A 101 -1.63 26.84 5.44
CA SER A 101 -2.66 26.43 6.41
C SER A 101 -3.22 25.02 6.14
N SER A 102 -2.97 24.48 4.94
CA SER A 102 -3.39 23.13 4.57
C SER A 102 -2.46 22.07 5.17
N ASP A 103 -3.04 20.96 5.62
CA ASP A 103 -2.29 19.78 6.06
C ASP A 103 -1.40 19.20 4.95
N ILE A 104 -1.82 19.34 3.68
CA ILE A 104 -1.07 18.90 2.48
C ILE A 104 -0.39 20.07 1.75
N ALA A 105 0.04 21.09 2.50
CA ALA A 105 0.84 22.19 1.97
C ALA A 105 2.09 21.69 1.24
N ARG A 106 2.48 22.34 0.14
CA ARG A 106 3.72 22.04 -0.58
C ARG A 106 4.92 22.05 0.38
N GLY A 107 5.64 20.93 0.42
CA GLY A 107 6.73 20.69 1.36
C GLY A 107 6.34 19.87 2.61
N CYS A 108 5.11 19.37 2.71
CA CYS A 108 4.75 18.31 3.66
C CYS A 108 5.47 16.99 3.30
N VAL A 109 5.40 15.99 4.19
CA VAL A 109 5.75 14.60 3.84
C VAL A 109 4.45 13.90 3.47
N LEU A 110 4.36 13.36 2.25
CA LEU A 110 3.23 12.59 1.77
C LEU A 110 3.79 11.27 1.26
N GLU A 111 3.60 10.20 2.03
CA GLU A 111 4.27 8.92 1.83
C GLU A 111 3.29 7.75 1.71
N ARG A 112 3.76 6.70 1.04
CA ARG A 112 3.12 5.40 0.86
C ARG A 112 1.63 5.40 0.44
N PRO A 113 1.22 6.18 -0.57
CA PRO A 113 -0.18 6.27 -0.95
C PRO A 113 -0.72 4.91 -1.41
N LYS A 114 -1.91 4.55 -0.96
CA LYS A 114 -2.67 3.37 -1.41
C LYS A 114 -4.08 3.79 -1.80
N VAL A 115 -4.59 3.22 -2.87
CA VAL A 115 -5.93 3.51 -3.40
C VAL A 115 -6.76 2.23 -3.42
N ILE A 116 -7.98 2.30 -2.90
CA ILE A 116 -8.98 1.23 -2.95
C ILE A 116 -10.29 1.75 -3.54
N TYR A 117 -10.99 0.91 -4.28
CA TYR A 117 -12.32 1.21 -4.80
C TYR A 117 -13.39 0.78 -3.80
N ASN A 118 -14.33 1.68 -3.50
CA ASN A 118 -15.48 1.38 -2.66
C ASN A 118 -16.69 1.06 -3.55
N ALA A 119 -17.07 -0.22 -3.60
CA ALA A 119 -18.19 -0.68 -4.42
C ALA A 119 -19.56 -0.13 -3.96
N LYS A 120 -19.72 0.24 -2.68
CA LYS A 120 -20.98 0.78 -2.14
C LYS A 120 -21.21 2.22 -2.58
N THR A 121 -20.15 3.03 -2.63
CA THR A 121 -20.24 4.46 -2.96
C THR A 121 -19.84 4.78 -4.40
N GLY A 122 -19.20 3.83 -5.10
CA GLY A 122 -18.65 4.05 -6.43
C GLY A 122 -17.45 5.00 -6.45
N LYS A 123 -16.77 5.17 -5.31
CA LYS A 123 -15.66 6.12 -5.15
C LYS A 123 -14.32 5.42 -5.06
N PHE A 124 -13.28 6.14 -5.46
CA PHE A 124 -11.88 5.76 -5.25
C PHE A 124 -11.36 6.50 -4.03
N VAL A 125 -10.85 5.76 -3.05
CA VAL A 125 -10.40 6.31 -1.77
C VAL A 125 -8.90 6.08 -1.63
N MET A 126 -8.17 7.17 -1.45
CA MET A 126 -6.73 7.18 -1.23
C MET A 126 -6.43 7.44 0.25
N TRP A 127 -5.62 6.58 0.87
CA TRP A 127 -4.97 6.85 2.14
C TRP A 127 -3.46 6.96 1.97
N PHE A 128 -2.83 7.79 2.79
CA PHE A 128 -1.39 8.04 2.76
C PHE A 128 -0.87 8.44 4.14
N HIS A 129 0.41 8.21 4.38
CA HIS A 129 1.13 8.77 5.53
C HIS A 129 1.37 10.26 5.30
N LEU A 130 1.05 11.07 6.32
CA LEU A 130 1.25 12.51 6.30
C LEU A 130 2.07 12.99 7.50
N GLU A 131 3.09 13.79 7.20
CA GLU A 131 3.71 14.69 8.17
C GLU A 131 3.54 16.15 7.75
N LEU A 132 3.19 17.00 8.71
CA LEU A 132 2.96 18.41 8.46
C LEU A 132 4.27 19.12 8.09
N LYS A 133 4.17 20.08 7.17
CA LYS A 133 5.30 20.91 6.72
C LYS A 133 6.08 21.48 7.91
N GLY A 134 7.41 21.27 7.91
CA GLY A 134 8.31 21.81 8.92
C GLY A 134 8.24 21.13 10.31
N LYS A 135 7.56 19.98 10.44
CA LYS A 135 7.43 19.26 11.72
C LYS A 135 8.23 17.95 11.80
N GLY A 136 9.06 17.64 10.81
CA GLY A 136 9.74 16.34 10.74
C GLY A 136 8.72 15.20 10.76
N TYR A 137 8.99 14.11 11.49
CA TYR A 137 8.11 12.94 11.61
C TYR A 137 7.29 12.90 12.92
N SER A 138 6.94 14.09 13.45
CA SER A 138 6.27 14.22 14.76
C SER A 138 4.74 14.16 14.68
N ALA A 139 4.14 14.46 13.53
CA ALA A 139 2.69 14.48 13.39
C ALA A 139 2.13 13.05 13.36
N ALA A 140 2.79 12.15 12.62
CA ALA A 140 2.45 10.73 12.46
C ALA A 140 0.96 10.55 12.15
N ARG A 141 0.49 11.17 11.06
CA ARG A 141 -0.92 11.18 10.66
C ARG A 141 -1.17 10.29 9.45
N ALA A 142 -2.40 9.82 9.36
CA ALA A 142 -2.95 9.29 8.13
C ALA A 142 -3.81 10.38 7.44
N GLY A 143 -3.56 10.65 6.18
CA GLY A 143 -4.39 11.51 5.32
C GLY A 143 -5.32 10.68 4.45
N VAL A 144 -6.51 11.22 4.15
CA VAL A 144 -7.49 10.58 3.26
C VAL A 144 -8.00 11.54 2.20
N ALA A 145 -8.10 11.05 0.97
CA ALA A 145 -8.62 11.76 -0.20
C ALA A 145 -9.57 10.87 -1.02
N VAL A 146 -10.46 11.47 -1.80
CA VAL A 146 -11.48 10.74 -2.58
C VAL A 146 -11.59 11.27 -4.00
N SER A 147 -11.89 10.39 -4.95
CA SER A 147 -12.20 10.75 -6.34
C SER A 147 -13.36 9.95 -6.92
N ASP A 148 -13.95 10.50 -7.98
CA ASP A 148 -14.99 9.87 -8.80
C ASP A 148 -14.40 9.04 -9.94
N THR A 149 -13.12 9.24 -10.26
CA THR A 149 -12.38 8.54 -11.32
C THR A 149 -11.14 7.87 -10.72
N PRO A 150 -10.65 6.78 -11.33
CA PRO A 150 -9.48 6.09 -10.79
C PRO A 150 -8.22 6.97 -10.80
N THR A 151 -8.03 7.77 -11.85
CA THR A 151 -6.84 8.61 -12.04
C THR A 151 -6.89 9.96 -11.33
N GLY A 152 -8.02 10.33 -10.73
CA GLY A 152 -8.20 11.62 -10.09
C GLY A 152 -8.75 12.73 -11.03
N PRO A 153 -8.71 14.00 -10.58
CA PRO A 153 -8.06 14.46 -9.36
C PRO A 153 -8.75 13.96 -8.09
N TYR A 154 -7.96 13.63 -7.07
CA TYR A 154 -8.42 13.29 -5.74
C TYR A 154 -8.57 14.56 -4.91
N ARG A 155 -9.67 14.67 -4.19
CA ARG A 155 -9.94 15.75 -3.26
C ARG A 155 -9.56 15.31 -1.85
N PHE A 156 -8.60 16.00 -1.26
CA PHE A 156 -8.25 15.82 0.16
C PHE A 156 -9.47 16.08 1.05
N ILE A 157 -9.67 15.22 2.07
CA ILE A 157 -10.78 15.32 3.02
C ILE A 157 -10.28 15.81 4.38
N ARG A 158 -9.32 15.10 4.97
CA ARG A 158 -8.77 15.37 6.30
C ARG A 158 -7.50 14.55 6.55
N SER A 159 -6.80 14.89 7.62
CA SER A 159 -5.76 14.04 8.22
C SER A 159 -5.93 13.95 9.73
N GLY A 160 -5.33 12.93 10.35
CA GLY A 160 -5.30 12.80 11.79
C GLY A 160 -4.55 11.57 12.27
N ARG A 161 -4.34 11.50 13.59
CA ARG A 161 -4.01 10.25 14.27
C ARG A 161 -5.26 9.37 14.39
N VAL A 162 -5.06 8.07 14.60
CA VAL A 162 -6.09 7.03 14.42
C VAL A 162 -6.82 6.75 15.73
N ASN A 163 -8.15 6.61 15.70
CA ASN A 163 -8.95 6.06 16.80
C ASN A 163 -8.78 6.75 18.17
N ALA A 164 -8.81 8.09 18.22
CA ALA A 164 -8.76 8.84 19.49
C ALA A 164 -9.83 8.36 20.50
N GLY A 165 -9.39 8.12 21.73
CA GLY A 165 -10.20 7.63 22.85
C GLY A 165 -10.67 6.18 22.73
N LYS A 166 -10.13 5.39 21.81
CA LYS A 166 -10.47 3.96 21.65
C LYS A 166 -9.27 3.10 22.02
N LEU A 167 -9.54 2.01 22.74
CA LEU A 167 -8.58 0.97 23.03
C LEU A 167 -8.63 -0.13 21.96
N PRO A 168 -7.53 -0.88 21.77
CA PRO A 168 -7.52 -2.04 20.88
C PRO A 168 -8.56 -3.08 21.32
N ALA A 169 -9.22 -3.71 20.35
CA ALA A 169 -10.29 -4.68 20.58
C ALA A 169 -9.79 -5.99 21.21
N ASP A 170 -8.49 -6.26 21.13
CA ASP A 170 -7.82 -7.41 21.73
C ASP A 170 -7.35 -7.16 23.18
N MET A 171 -7.59 -5.96 23.75
CA MET A 171 -7.36 -5.71 25.18
C MET A 171 -8.56 -6.15 26.02
N ASP A 172 -8.41 -7.26 26.74
CA ASP A 172 -9.38 -7.71 27.74
C ASP A 172 -9.31 -6.92 29.06
N GLU A 173 -10.19 -7.22 30.02
CA GLU A 173 -10.25 -6.53 31.31
C GLU A 173 -8.91 -6.59 32.09
N GLN A 174 -8.15 -7.69 31.94
CA GLN A 174 -6.86 -7.83 32.61
C GLN A 174 -5.81 -6.92 31.95
N ALA A 175 -5.77 -6.89 30.62
CA ALA A 175 -4.90 -6.00 29.86
C ALA A 175 -5.22 -4.52 30.17
N VAL A 176 -6.49 -4.16 30.30
CA VAL A 176 -6.93 -2.81 30.71
C VAL A 176 -6.47 -2.48 32.13
N ALA A 177 -6.64 -3.41 33.08
CA ALA A 177 -6.17 -3.19 34.45
C ALA A 177 -4.64 -3.00 34.52
N VAL A 178 -3.87 -3.74 33.70
CA VAL A 178 -2.42 -3.53 33.56
C VAL A 178 -2.12 -2.17 32.95
N LEU A 179 -2.83 -1.80 31.87
CA LEU A 179 -2.69 -0.50 31.20
C LEU A 179 -2.89 0.64 32.20
N ASP A 180 -3.87 0.56 33.09
CA ASP A 180 -4.16 1.58 34.11
C ASP A 180 -2.99 1.84 35.06
N THR A 181 -2.09 0.87 35.27
CA THR A 181 -0.88 1.04 36.07
C THR A 181 0.27 1.74 35.33
N LEU A 182 0.26 1.76 33.99
CA LEU A 182 1.36 2.28 33.19
C LEU A 182 1.36 3.82 33.16
N ASN A 183 2.55 4.42 33.16
CA ASN A 183 2.74 5.85 32.97
C ASN A 183 4.07 6.08 32.25
N ALA A 184 4.03 6.61 31.03
CA ALA A 184 5.22 6.85 30.20
C ALA A 184 6.31 7.67 30.90
N LYS A 185 5.96 8.55 31.85
CA LYS A 185 6.93 9.34 32.63
C LYS A 185 7.80 8.49 33.56
N ASN A 186 7.37 7.27 33.90
CA ASN A 186 8.14 6.35 34.73
C ASN A 186 9.13 5.50 33.91
N TYR A 187 9.14 5.66 32.58
CA TYR A 187 9.90 4.84 31.64
C TYR A 187 10.73 5.72 30.69
N GLU A 188 11.51 6.65 31.25
CA GLU A 188 12.28 7.64 30.45
C GLU A 188 13.42 6.99 29.63
N LYS A 189 14.00 5.90 30.14
CA LYS A 189 15.09 5.18 29.45
C LYS A 189 14.51 4.11 28.53
N TRP A 190 14.68 4.31 27.24
CA TRP A 190 14.24 3.35 26.23
C TRP A 190 15.14 2.11 26.21
N TRP A 191 14.59 1.00 25.72
CA TRP A 191 15.28 -0.27 25.48
C TRP A 191 15.80 -1.01 26.73
N THR A 192 15.36 -0.62 27.94
CA THR A 192 15.53 -1.52 29.10
C THR A 192 14.51 -2.66 29.02
N PRO A 193 14.77 -3.81 29.66
CA PRO A 193 13.81 -4.91 29.72
C PRO A 193 12.43 -4.47 30.25
N GLU A 194 12.40 -3.60 31.26
CA GLU A 194 11.18 -3.08 31.87
C GLU A 194 10.43 -2.13 30.93
N TRP A 195 11.15 -1.28 30.19
CA TRP A 195 10.55 -0.41 29.18
C TRP A 195 9.94 -1.24 28.04
N THR A 196 10.67 -2.24 27.53
CA THR A 196 10.18 -3.10 26.45
C THR A 196 8.96 -3.90 26.88
N ASP A 197 8.96 -4.46 28.09
CA ASP A 197 7.80 -5.14 28.68
C ASP A 197 6.59 -4.18 28.82
N ALA A 198 6.82 -2.94 29.25
CA ALA A 198 5.76 -1.94 29.33
C ALA A 198 5.20 -1.57 27.95
N VAL A 199 6.03 -1.44 26.90
CA VAL A 199 5.57 -1.22 25.52
C VAL A 199 4.71 -2.40 25.05
N ASN A 200 5.14 -3.64 25.28
CA ASN A 200 4.33 -4.83 24.99
C ASN A 200 2.94 -4.74 25.65
N LYS A 201 2.89 -4.29 26.89
CA LYS A 201 1.66 -4.10 27.69
C LYS A 201 0.85 -2.84 27.36
N GLY A 202 1.26 -2.04 26.38
CA GLY A 202 0.48 -0.89 25.89
C GLY A 202 0.88 0.48 26.47
N LEU A 203 2.11 0.64 26.99
CA LEU A 203 2.61 1.92 27.51
C LEU A 203 2.35 3.10 26.57
N ILE A 204 2.63 2.91 25.28
CA ILE A 204 2.50 3.97 24.27
C ILE A 204 1.05 4.11 23.80
N VAL A 205 0.28 3.01 23.74
CA VAL A 205 -1.18 3.07 23.50
C VAL A 205 -1.84 4.02 24.49
N LYS A 206 -1.53 3.88 25.79
CA LYS A 206 -2.06 4.75 26.84
C LYS A 206 -1.62 6.19 26.68
N ARG A 207 -0.34 6.42 26.37
CA ARG A 207 0.21 7.76 26.16
C ARG A 207 -0.56 8.52 25.07
N ASP A 208 -0.90 7.83 23.99
CA ASP A 208 -1.51 8.44 22.80
C ASP A 208 -3.04 8.32 22.77
N LEU A 209 -3.67 7.70 23.78
CA LEU A 209 -5.10 7.38 23.79
C LEU A 209 -5.98 8.59 23.47
N ASP A 210 -5.81 9.69 24.20
CA ASP A 210 -6.66 10.88 24.05
C ASP A 210 -6.53 11.55 22.68
N GLY A 211 -5.32 11.54 22.11
CA GLY A 211 -5.00 12.19 20.83
C GLY A 211 -5.15 11.28 19.61
N GLY A 212 -5.34 9.99 19.82
CA GLY A 212 -5.28 8.96 18.79
C GLY A 212 -3.88 8.41 18.57
N GLN A 213 -3.85 7.17 18.09
CA GLN A 213 -2.66 6.39 17.81
C GLN A 213 -1.91 6.94 16.60
N MET A 214 -0.58 6.85 16.64
CA MET A 214 0.30 7.28 15.57
C MET A 214 0.08 6.45 14.30
N SER A 215 0.31 7.05 13.13
CA SER A 215 0.35 6.34 11.85
C SER A 215 1.51 6.88 11.01
N ARG A 216 2.48 6.02 10.71
CA ARG A 216 3.57 6.31 9.76
C ARG A 216 3.45 5.41 8.54
N ASP A 217 4.44 4.54 8.30
CA ASP A 217 4.40 3.55 7.23
C ASP A 217 3.07 2.79 7.23
N MET A 218 2.38 2.74 6.09
CA MET A 218 1.02 2.21 6.02
C MET A 218 0.70 1.49 4.70
N THR A 219 -0.32 0.65 4.76
CA THR A 219 -0.99 0.07 3.60
C THR A 219 -2.51 -0.09 3.83
N LEU A 220 -3.23 -0.47 2.78
CA LEU A 220 -4.66 -0.78 2.82
C LEU A 220 -4.90 -2.21 2.35
N TYR A 221 -5.95 -2.83 2.88
CA TYR A 221 -6.43 -4.13 2.42
C TYR A 221 -7.96 -4.14 2.40
N VAL A 222 -8.56 -4.59 1.29
CA VAL A 222 -10.00 -4.86 1.19
C VAL A 222 -10.19 -6.36 1.19
N ASP A 223 -10.96 -6.86 2.13
CA ASP A 223 -11.24 -8.28 2.26
C ASP A 223 -12.42 -8.71 1.40
N GLU A 224 -12.59 -10.03 1.28
CA GLU A 224 -13.59 -10.66 0.40
C GLU A 224 -15.04 -10.32 0.80
N ASP A 225 -15.28 -9.95 2.06
CA ASP A 225 -16.58 -9.48 2.56
C ASP A 225 -16.84 -7.98 2.31
N GLY A 226 -15.88 -7.27 1.70
CA GLY A 226 -15.95 -5.85 1.42
C GLY A 226 -15.59 -4.96 2.60
N LYS A 227 -15.13 -5.49 3.75
CA LYS A 227 -14.51 -4.67 4.80
C LYS A 227 -13.12 -4.23 4.35
N ALA A 228 -12.76 -3.01 4.70
CA ALA A 228 -11.45 -2.46 4.42
C ALA A 228 -10.69 -2.19 5.73
N TYR A 229 -9.38 -2.36 5.68
CA TYR A 229 -8.48 -2.25 6.82
C TYR A 229 -7.32 -1.33 6.49
N HIS A 230 -6.99 -0.46 7.44
CA HIS A 230 -5.80 0.37 7.45
C HIS A 230 -4.75 -0.28 8.35
N ILE A 231 -3.61 -0.65 7.77
CA ILE A 231 -2.49 -1.31 8.46
C ILE A 231 -1.35 -0.30 8.53
N TYR A 232 -0.84 -0.01 9.73
CA TYR A 232 0.14 1.07 9.91
C TYR A 232 1.10 0.83 11.08
N SER A 233 2.32 1.35 10.92
CA SER A 233 3.30 1.50 11.99
C SER A 233 2.88 2.59 12.96
N SER A 234 2.77 2.22 14.24
CA SER A 234 2.31 3.06 15.34
C SER A 234 3.29 2.96 16.52
N GLU A 235 2.94 3.62 17.62
CA GLU A 235 3.64 3.53 18.90
C GLU A 235 5.15 3.79 18.76
N GLU A 236 5.53 4.90 18.14
CA GLU A 236 6.93 5.22 17.82
C GLU A 236 7.61 4.21 16.86
N ASN A 237 6.84 3.69 15.90
CA ASN A 237 7.23 2.64 14.94
C ASN A 237 7.44 1.25 15.56
N LEU A 238 7.16 1.08 16.84
CA LEU A 238 7.45 -0.15 17.57
C LEU A 238 6.40 -1.24 17.34
N THR A 239 5.17 -0.86 17.02
CA THR A 239 4.02 -1.77 16.99
C THR A 239 3.19 -1.50 15.73
N LEU A 240 2.84 -2.55 14.99
CA LEU A 240 1.86 -2.44 13.92
C LEU A 240 0.46 -2.39 14.52
N GLN A 241 -0.44 -1.64 13.90
CA GLN A 241 -1.86 -1.64 14.22
C GLN A 241 -2.68 -1.89 12.94
N ILE A 242 -3.79 -2.61 13.08
CA ILE A 242 -4.73 -2.91 12.00
C ILE A 242 -6.11 -2.40 12.41
N ALA A 243 -6.58 -1.35 11.73
CA ALA A 243 -7.85 -0.68 12.04
C ALA A 243 -8.87 -0.87 10.93
N GLU A 244 -10.09 -1.24 11.29
CA GLU A 244 -11.21 -1.35 10.37
C GLU A 244 -11.68 0.05 9.92
N LEU A 245 -11.92 0.19 8.61
CA LEU A 245 -12.48 1.39 8.01
C LEU A 245 -14.02 1.35 7.98
N SER A 246 -14.64 2.53 8.04
CA SER A 246 -16.08 2.72 7.89
C SER A 246 -16.58 2.24 6.52
N ASP A 247 -17.89 2.07 6.36
CA ASP A 247 -18.51 1.57 5.12
C ASP A 247 -18.19 2.37 3.86
N ASP A 248 -17.89 3.67 4.00
CA ASP A 248 -17.47 4.57 2.90
C ASP A 248 -15.94 4.62 2.71
N TYR A 249 -15.19 3.88 3.52
CA TYR A 249 -13.72 3.85 3.64
C TYR A 249 -13.06 5.18 4.01
N LEU A 250 -13.82 6.21 4.39
CA LEU A 250 -13.27 7.53 4.65
C LEU A 250 -12.83 7.70 6.11
N SER A 251 -13.31 6.91 7.07
CA SER A 251 -12.96 6.99 8.50
C SER A 251 -12.65 5.62 9.10
N HIS A 252 -12.22 5.58 10.35
CA HIS A 252 -12.06 4.36 11.14
C HIS A 252 -13.28 4.10 12.02
N THR A 253 -13.62 2.83 12.25
CA THR A 253 -14.78 2.43 13.09
C THR A 253 -14.48 2.50 14.59
N GLY A 254 -13.21 2.55 14.97
CA GLY A 254 -12.73 2.35 16.34
C GLY A 254 -12.41 0.89 16.67
N ASN A 255 -12.70 -0.07 15.78
CA ASN A 255 -12.29 -1.47 15.92
C ASN A 255 -10.89 -1.65 15.33
N TYR A 256 -9.91 -2.00 16.17
CA TYR A 256 -8.53 -2.21 15.73
C TYR A 256 -7.78 -3.15 16.67
N VAL A 257 -6.69 -3.75 16.19
CA VAL A 257 -5.82 -4.63 16.98
C VAL A 257 -4.36 -4.20 16.88
N ARG A 258 -3.53 -4.70 17.81
CA ARG A 258 -2.07 -4.52 17.78
C ARG A 258 -1.39 -5.78 17.25
N VAL A 259 -0.30 -5.63 16.51
CA VAL A 259 0.46 -6.72 15.92
C VAL A 259 1.95 -6.53 16.22
N ALA A 260 2.58 -7.59 16.75
CA ALA A 260 4.00 -7.65 17.08
C ALA A 260 4.52 -6.41 17.84
N PRO A 261 3.97 -6.10 19.02
CA PRO A 261 4.37 -4.93 19.78
C PRO A 261 5.86 -4.99 20.16
N ALA A 262 6.50 -3.82 20.18
CA ALA A 262 7.96 -3.69 20.33
C ALA A 262 8.80 -4.40 19.25
N GLY A 263 8.18 -4.88 18.17
CA GLY A 263 8.86 -5.57 17.06
C GLY A 263 9.56 -4.64 16.08
N HIS A 264 9.17 -3.36 16.03
CA HIS A 264 9.77 -2.36 15.13
C HIS A 264 9.63 -2.73 13.64
N ASN A 265 8.40 -3.10 13.24
CA ASN A 265 8.05 -3.53 11.89
C ASN A 265 7.51 -2.34 11.09
N GLU A 266 8.07 -2.11 9.90
CA GLU A 266 7.73 -0.99 9.01
C GLU A 266 7.30 -1.51 7.62
N ALA A 267 6.87 -0.61 6.74
CA ALA A 267 6.60 -0.88 5.33
C ALA A 267 5.68 -2.10 5.05
N PRO A 268 4.48 -2.19 5.70
CA PRO A 268 3.63 -3.37 5.61
C PRO A 268 3.06 -3.58 4.20
N ALA A 269 3.12 -4.82 3.71
CA ALA A 269 2.46 -5.27 2.49
C ALA A 269 1.73 -6.59 2.74
N ILE A 270 0.44 -6.65 2.41
CA ILE A 270 -0.45 -7.75 2.82
C ILE A 270 -1.21 -8.33 1.62
N PHE A 271 -1.45 -9.63 1.67
CA PHE A 271 -2.37 -10.34 0.78
C PHE A 271 -3.04 -11.49 1.52
N LYS A 272 -4.05 -12.12 0.89
CA LYS A 272 -4.72 -13.31 1.42
C LYS A 272 -4.71 -14.42 0.37
N LYS A 273 -4.46 -15.64 0.81
CA LYS A 273 -4.50 -16.86 -0.02
C LYS A 273 -5.08 -18.01 0.80
N ASP A 274 -6.04 -18.73 0.23
CA ASP A 274 -6.67 -19.92 0.83
C ASP A 274 -7.10 -19.69 2.31
N GLY A 275 -7.73 -18.55 2.58
CA GLY A 275 -8.21 -18.18 3.92
C GLY A 275 -7.14 -17.68 4.90
N THR A 276 -5.87 -17.60 4.48
CA THR A 276 -4.75 -17.13 5.31
C THR A 276 -4.28 -15.76 4.83
N TYR A 277 -4.23 -14.79 5.73
CA TYR A 277 -3.57 -13.50 5.50
C TYR A 277 -2.07 -13.69 5.67
N TRP A 278 -1.30 -13.08 4.77
CA TRP A 278 0.16 -13.04 4.79
C TRP A 278 0.60 -11.58 4.69
N MET A 279 1.50 -11.18 5.57
CA MET A 279 2.02 -9.82 5.63
C MET A 279 3.55 -9.85 5.62
N ILE A 280 4.16 -9.08 4.72
CA ILE A 280 5.61 -8.85 4.64
C ILE A 280 5.89 -7.42 5.09
N THR A 281 6.91 -7.25 5.94
CA THR A 281 7.33 -5.96 6.50
C THR A 281 8.86 -5.85 6.43
N SER A 282 9.41 -4.66 6.63
CA SER A 282 10.83 -4.46 6.91
C SER A 282 11.07 -4.25 8.41
N GLY A 283 12.33 -4.28 8.83
CA GLY A 283 12.76 -3.59 10.06
C GLY A 283 12.86 -2.07 9.87
N CYS A 284 13.25 -1.36 10.94
CA CYS A 284 13.39 0.10 10.95
C CYS A 284 14.86 0.54 11.01
N THR A 285 15.45 0.82 9.84
CA THR A 285 16.87 1.25 9.69
C THR A 285 17.01 2.49 8.82
N GLY A 286 15.98 3.35 8.81
CA GLY A 286 15.90 4.49 7.90
C GLY A 286 15.93 4.03 6.44
N TRP A 287 16.81 4.62 5.63
CA TRP A 287 16.95 4.29 4.21
C TRP A 287 17.78 3.03 3.92
N ALA A 288 18.52 2.50 4.91
CA ALA A 288 19.33 1.31 4.69
C ALA A 288 18.42 0.08 4.56
N PRO A 289 18.59 -0.76 3.54
CA PRO A 289 17.84 -2.01 3.42
C PRO A 289 18.19 -2.94 4.58
N ASN A 290 17.27 -3.85 4.90
CA ASN A 290 17.40 -4.80 6.00
C ASN A 290 16.63 -6.09 5.68
N GLU A 291 16.70 -7.04 6.60
CA GLU A 291 16.03 -8.33 6.48
C GLU A 291 14.50 -8.16 6.52
N ALA A 292 13.80 -8.65 5.49
CA ALA A 292 12.35 -8.72 5.47
C ALA A 292 11.82 -9.68 6.54
N ARG A 293 10.61 -9.39 7.03
CA ARG A 293 9.91 -10.20 8.03
C ARG A 293 8.57 -10.59 7.47
N MET A 294 8.07 -11.76 7.87
CA MET A 294 6.80 -12.28 7.38
C MET A 294 5.92 -12.72 8.54
N PHE A 295 4.62 -12.48 8.40
CA PHE A 295 3.60 -12.86 9.35
C PHE A 295 2.43 -13.54 8.66
N SER A 296 1.71 -14.41 9.38
CA SER A 296 0.45 -14.97 8.91
C SER A 296 -0.64 -14.95 9.97
N SER A 297 -1.90 -14.91 9.55
CA SER A 297 -3.04 -15.22 10.41
C SER A 297 -4.21 -15.80 9.61
N SER A 298 -5.11 -16.54 10.26
CA SER A 298 -6.41 -16.94 9.70
C SER A 298 -7.49 -15.88 9.91
N SER A 299 -7.19 -14.82 10.65
CA SER A 299 -8.10 -13.69 10.94
C SER A 299 -7.31 -12.39 10.83
N ILE A 300 -7.88 -11.38 10.19
CA ILE A 300 -7.25 -10.05 10.10
C ILE A 300 -6.99 -9.42 11.49
N HIS A 301 -7.84 -9.77 12.47
CA HIS A 301 -7.70 -9.35 13.87
C HIS A 301 -6.70 -10.20 14.68
N GLY A 302 -6.06 -11.18 14.04
CA GLY A 302 -5.09 -12.06 14.67
C GLY A 302 -5.71 -13.27 15.40
N PRO A 303 -4.90 -13.99 16.19
CA PRO A 303 -3.49 -13.70 16.46
C PRO A 303 -2.61 -13.86 15.20
N TRP A 304 -1.55 -13.04 15.11
CA TRP A 304 -0.57 -13.09 14.01
C TRP A 304 0.68 -13.86 14.45
N THR A 305 1.15 -14.77 13.60
CA THR A 305 2.35 -15.58 13.81
C THR A 305 3.48 -15.08 12.93
N GLN A 306 4.65 -14.82 13.52
CA GLN A 306 5.86 -14.46 12.76
C GLN A 306 6.55 -15.69 12.19
N HIS A 307 7.08 -15.56 10.98
CA HIS A 307 7.83 -16.55 10.22
C HIS A 307 9.24 -16.05 9.90
N PRO A 308 10.14 -16.94 9.44
CA PRO A 308 11.43 -16.53 8.86
C PRO A 308 11.29 -15.56 7.68
N ASN A 309 12.41 -14.91 7.33
CA ASN A 309 12.52 -14.06 6.15
C ASN A 309 11.99 -14.78 4.88
N PRO A 310 11.04 -14.17 4.13
CA PRO A 310 10.50 -14.78 2.92
C PRO A 310 11.45 -14.69 1.72
N CYS A 311 12.45 -13.82 1.75
CA CYS A 311 13.43 -13.68 0.68
C CYS A 311 14.43 -14.85 0.72
N VAL A 312 14.76 -15.41 -0.45
CA VAL A 312 15.75 -16.48 -0.60
C VAL A 312 16.77 -16.15 -1.68
N GLY A 313 17.98 -16.67 -1.52
CA GLY A 313 19.09 -16.46 -2.46
C GLY A 313 20.03 -15.32 -2.04
N PRO A 314 20.95 -14.91 -2.94
CA PRO A 314 21.89 -13.81 -2.69
C PRO A 314 21.18 -12.51 -2.30
N ASP A 315 21.77 -11.77 -1.35
CA ASP A 315 21.27 -10.49 -0.82
C ASP A 315 19.86 -10.55 -0.19
N SER A 316 19.36 -11.73 0.15
CA SER A 316 18.05 -11.91 0.79
C SER A 316 17.98 -11.31 2.20
N GLU A 317 19.10 -11.26 2.91
CA GLU A 317 19.26 -10.59 4.21
C GLU A 317 19.14 -9.05 4.12
N LEU A 318 19.17 -8.50 2.91
CA LEU A 318 18.92 -7.09 2.60
C LEU A 318 17.68 -6.91 1.72
N THR A 319 16.83 -7.91 1.58
CA THR A 319 15.64 -7.85 0.71
C THR A 319 16.02 -7.44 -0.72
N PHE A 320 17.15 -7.96 -1.21
CA PHE A 320 17.74 -7.64 -2.52
C PHE A 320 18.06 -6.14 -2.70
N GLY A 321 18.34 -5.44 -1.59
CA GLY A 321 18.57 -4.00 -1.54
C GLY A 321 17.29 -3.14 -1.49
N GLY A 322 16.12 -3.77 -1.40
CA GLY A 322 14.83 -3.10 -1.39
C GLY A 322 14.16 -2.99 -0.02
N GLN A 323 13.01 -2.33 -0.01
CA GLN A 323 12.06 -2.29 1.11
C GLN A 323 10.65 -2.51 0.58
N SER A 324 9.86 -3.37 1.23
CA SER A 324 8.49 -3.70 0.81
C SER A 324 7.61 -2.46 0.66
N THR A 325 6.65 -2.51 -0.26
CA THR A 325 5.74 -1.39 -0.53
C THR A 325 4.31 -1.85 -0.79
N TYR A 326 4.15 -2.97 -1.51
CA TYR A 326 2.83 -3.53 -1.84
C TYR A 326 2.94 -5.00 -2.28
N ILE A 327 1.81 -5.73 -2.23
CA ILE A 327 1.67 -7.04 -2.87
C ILE A 327 0.48 -6.97 -3.82
N LEU A 328 0.75 -7.11 -5.11
CA LEU A 328 -0.27 -7.05 -6.16
C LEU A 328 -0.78 -8.45 -6.48
N LYS A 329 -2.08 -8.69 -6.33
CA LYS A 329 -2.75 -9.84 -6.94
C LYS A 329 -2.91 -9.59 -8.45
N VAL A 330 -2.50 -10.54 -9.28
CA VAL A 330 -2.66 -10.44 -10.74
C VAL A 330 -4.05 -10.92 -11.12
N GLU A 331 -4.89 -10.00 -11.58
CA GLU A 331 -6.28 -10.29 -11.90
C GLU A 331 -6.42 -11.26 -13.07
N GLY A 332 -7.41 -12.14 -12.95
CA GLY A 332 -7.63 -13.23 -13.91
C GLY A 332 -6.64 -14.39 -13.82
N LYS A 333 -5.74 -14.42 -12.83
CA LYS A 333 -4.80 -15.51 -12.59
C LYS A 333 -4.94 -16.07 -11.18
N LYS A 334 -4.90 -17.40 -11.06
CA LYS A 334 -4.97 -18.08 -9.76
C LYS A 334 -3.60 -18.02 -9.08
N ASP A 335 -3.59 -17.77 -7.78
CA ASP A 335 -2.39 -17.80 -6.92
C ASP A 335 -1.22 -16.93 -7.44
N ALA A 336 -1.53 -15.87 -8.18
CA ALA A 336 -0.57 -14.99 -8.81
C ALA A 336 -0.44 -13.69 -8.01
N PHE A 337 0.66 -13.57 -7.27
CA PHE A 337 0.97 -12.39 -6.46
C PHE A 337 2.36 -11.86 -6.81
N ILE A 338 2.51 -10.55 -6.87
CA ILE A 338 3.77 -9.86 -7.15
C ILE A 338 4.18 -9.07 -5.91
N PHE A 339 5.33 -9.41 -5.35
CA PHE A 339 6.00 -8.61 -4.33
C PHE A 339 6.56 -7.34 -4.97
N MET A 340 6.19 -6.18 -4.44
CA MET A 340 6.69 -4.88 -4.87
C MET A 340 7.50 -4.24 -3.76
N ALA A 341 8.67 -3.72 -4.12
CA ALA A 341 9.57 -3.02 -3.22
C ALA A 341 10.28 -1.85 -3.91
N ASP A 342 10.77 -0.90 -3.12
CA ASP A 342 11.55 0.25 -3.56
C ASP A 342 13.04 0.05 -3.19
N ILE A 343 13.94 0.29 -4.13
CA ILE A 343 15.39 0.46 -3.87
C ILE A 343 15.63 1.96 -3.72
N TRP A 344 15.66 2.41 -2.47
CA TRP A 344 15.77 3.82 -2.14
C TRP A 344 17.16 4.40 -2.47
N ARG A 345 17.17 5.62 -3.00
CA ARG A 345 18.39 6.40 -3.29
C ARG A 345 18.29 7.78 -2.62
N PRO A 346 18.53 7.92 -1.31
CA PRO A 346 18.21 9.15 -0.57
C PRO A 346 18.98 10.40 -1.02
N LYS A 347 20.08 10.25 -1.77
CA LYS A 347 20.81 11.38 -2.37
C LYS A 347 20.16 11.91 -3.65
N HIS A 348 19.42 11.04 -4.36
CA HIS A 348 18.72 11.31 -5.61
C HIS A 348 17.35 10.59 -5.57
N PRO A 349 16.39 11.05 -4.74
CA PRO A 349 15.19 10.27 -4.44
C PRO A 349 14.34 9.91 -5.67
N SER A 350 14.30 10.77 -6.69
CA SER A 350 13.62 10.49 -7.96
C SER A 350 14.26 9.39 -8.81
N ASP A 351 15.50 8.99 -8.51
CA ASP A 351 16.22 7.92 -9.19
C ASP A 351 16.12 6.58 -8.43
N ALA A 352 15.33 6.51 -7.34
CA ALA A 352 15.01 5.26 -6.67
C ALA A 352 14.37 4.26 -7.64
N ARG A 353 14.66 2.96 -7.47
CA ARG A 353 14.28 1.91 -8.44
C ARG A 353 13.23 0.96 -7.85
N TYR A 354 12.68 0.11 -8.70
CA TYR A 354 11.59 -0.80 -8.32
C TYR A 354 12.05 -2.25 -8.39
N ILE A 355 11.66 -3.06 -7.40
CA ILE A 355 11.76 -4.51 -7.41
C ILE A 355 10.35 -5.07 -7.51
N TRP A 356 10.06 -5.76 -8.60
CA TRP A 356 8.80 -6.48 -8.80
C TRP A 356 9.16 -7.94 -9.05
N LEU A 357 8.81 -8.83 -8.13
CA LEU A 357 9.15 -10.25 -8.18
C LEU A 357 7.92 -11.11 -7.92
N PRO A 358 7.76 -12.26 -8.60
CA PRO A 358 6.65 -13.15 -8.33
C PRO A 358 6.81 -13.78 -6.93
N ILE A 359 5.73 -13.79 -6.15
CA ILE A 359 5.65 -14.58 -4.93
C ILE A 359 5.42 -16.04 -5.34
N GLN A 360 6.28 -16.91 -4.85
CA GLN A 360 6.21 -18.36 -5.04
C GLN A 360 5.78 -19.01 -3.72
N PHE A 361 5.39 -20.29 -3.76
CA PHE A 361 4.91 -21.00 -2.58
C PHE A 361 5.62 -22.35 -2.43
N LYS A 362 6.15 -22.60 -1.23
CA LYS A 362 6.72 -23.90 -0.85
C LYS A 362 5.92 -24.42 0.35
N GLU A 363 5.26 -25.55 0.16
CA GLU A 363 4.39 -26.17 1.19
C GLU A 363 3.33 -25.20 1.74
N GLY A 364 2.83 -24.28 0.90
CA GLY A 364 1.84 -23.28 1.26
C GLY A 364 2.41 -21.97 1.84
N THR A 365 3.69 -21.93 2.21
CA THR A 365 4.37 -20.74 2.73
C THR A 365 4.93 -19.90 1.56
N PRO A 366 4.68 -18.59 1.52
CA PRO A 366 5.20 -17.73 0.46
C PRO A 366 6.70 -17.48 0.62
N TYR A 367 7.39 -17.39 -0.52
CA TYR A 367 8.77 -16.93 -0.60
C TYR A 367 8.99 -16.09 -1.86
N VAL A 368 10.04 -15.28 -1.85
CA VAL A 368 10.44 -14.40 -2.96
C VAL A 368 11.89 -14.69 -3.32
N GLU A 369 12.16 -14.90 -4.60
CA GLU A 369 13.49 -15.18 -5.13
C GLU A 369 13.84 -14.13 -6.20
N TRP A 370 15.10 -13.68 -6.20
CA TRP A 370 15.57 -12.73 -7.19
C TRP A 370 15.53 -13.31 -8.61
N MET A 371 15.02 -12.52 -9.56
CA MET A 371 15.04 -12.81 -10.98
C MET A 371 15.51 -11.56 -11.74
N ASN A 372 16.62 -11.66 -12.48
CA ASN A 372 17.15 -10.54 -13.28
C ASN A 372 16.10 -9.99 -14.27
N SER A 373 15.26 -10.88 -14.81
CA SER A 373 14.09 -10.52 -15.59
C SER A 373 13.08 -11.66 -15.59
N TRP A 374 11.80 -11.35 -15.60
CA TRP A 374 10.73 -12.36 -15.70
C TRP A 374 9.52 -11.78 -16.45
N LYS A 375 8.59 -12.63 -16.88
CA LYS A 375 7.40 -12.24 -17.65
C LYS A 375 6.13 -12.71 -16.95
N LEU A 376 5.00 -12.05 -17.21
CA LEU A 376 3.70 -12.40 -16.59
C LEU A 376 3.22 -13.83 -16.90
N ASP A 377 3.79 -14.50 -17.90
CA ASP A 377 3.51 -15.91 -18.15
C ASP A 377 4.19 -16.88 -17.18
N PHE A 378 4.99 -16.36 -16.24
CA PHE A 378 5.44 -17.09 -15.06
C PHE A 378 4.26 -17.71 -14.28
N PHE A 379 3.12 -17.01 -14.23
CA PHE A 379 1.90 -17.45 -13.54
C PHE A 379 0.93 -18.22 -14.48
N ARG A 380 1.43 -18.97 -15.46
CA ARG A 380 0.56 -19.73 -16.39
C ARG A 380 0.10 -21.06 -15.82
#